data_AF-A0A5B8U6T6-F1
#
_entry.id   AF-A0A5B8U6T6-F1
#
_cell.length_a   1.000
_cell.length_b   1.000
_cell.length_c   1.000
_cell.angle_alpha   90.00
_cell.angle_beta   90.00
_cell.angle_gamma   90.00
#
_symmetry.space_group_name_H-M   'P 1'
#
loop_
_entity.id
_entity.type
_entity.pdbx_description
1 polymer ?
#
loop_
_entity_poly.entity_id
_entity_poly.type
_entity_poly.pdbx_seq_one_letter_code
_entity_poly.pdbx_strand_id
1 'polypeptide(L)' 'MGAAERPPNLILVVTDQQRAPQHWPADPGWLDALMPNDAELRRTGMAFTHAFIPTAMCSPSRASILTGTYPRATA' A
#
# COMPACT_ATOMS: atom_id res chain seq x y z
N MET A 1 -31.66 20.70 -7.86
CA MET A 1 -30.60 20.05 -7.07
C MET A 1 -29.97 19.00 -7.97
N GLY A 2 -28.69 19.14 -8.33
CA GLY A 2 -28.00 18.20 -9.21
C GLY A 2 -27.97 16.80 -8.60
N ALA A 3 -27.99 15.76 -9.43
CA ALA A 3 -27.84 14.38 -8.97
C ALA A 3 -26.57 14.27 -8.12
N ALA A 4 -26.68 13.69 -6.92
CA ALA A 4 -25.51 13.42 -6.10
C ALA A 4 -24.56 12.53 -6.90
N GLU A 5 -23.32 12.98 -7.10
CA GLU A 5 -22.31 12.18 -7.78
C GLU A 5 -22.16 10.85 -7.06
N ARG A 6 -22.23 9.76 -7.82
CA ARG A 6 -22.10 8.41 -7.26
C ARG A 6 -20.72 8.32 -6.59
N PRO A 7 -20.63 7.84 -5.34
CA PRO A 7 -19.34 7.71 -4.67
C PRO A 7 -18.38 6.84 -5.50
N PRO A 8 -17.07 7.11 -5.44
CA PRO A 8 -16.09 6.33 -6.17
C PRO A 8 -16.04 4.89 -5.65
N ASN A 9 -15.66 3.96 -6.52
CA ASN A 9 -15.32 2.61 -6.09
C ASN A 9 -13.96 2.65 -5.38
N LEU A 10 -13.84 1.97 -4.24
CA LEU A 10 -12.57 1.81 -3.52
C LEU A 10 -12.04 0.39 -3.72
N ILE A 11 -10.81 0.27 -4.22
CA ILE A 11 -10.11 -1.01 -4.36
C ILE A 11 -8.85 -0.93 -3.49
N LEU A 12 -8.76 -1.82 -2.50
CA LEU A 12 -7.58 -1.97 -1.65
C LEU A 12 -6.76 -3.16 -2.15
N VAL A 13 -5.57 -2.90 -2.69
CA VAL A 13 -4.61 -3.94 -3.11
C VAL A 13 -3.56 -4.10 -2.02
N VAL A 14 -3.41 -5.33 -1.51
CA VAL A 14 -2.42 -5.67 -0.47
C VAL A 14 -1.55 -6.80 -0.97
N THR A 15 -0.23 -6.61 -0.88
CA THR A 15 0.79 -7.61 -1.19
C THR A 15 1.28 -8.27 0.10
N ASP A 16 1.45 -9.61 0.12
CA ASP A 16 2.03 -10.32 1.27
C ASP A 16 3.57 -10.33 1.18
N GLN A 17 4.25 -10.17 2.32
CA GLN A 17 5.71 -10.18 2.49
C GLN A 17 6.52 -9.16 1.64
N GLN A 18 5.86 -8.22 0.95
CA GLN A 18 6.56 -7.19 0.19
C GLN A 18 7.15 -6.13 1.13
N ARG A 19 8.42 -5.80 0.89
CA ARG A 19 9.15 -4.71 1.56
C ARG A 19 9.49 -3.60 0.59
N ALA A 20 9.81 -2.43 1.12
CA ALA A 20 10.45 -1.39 0.32
C ALA A 20 11.75 -1.95 -0.33
N PRO A 21 12.09 -1.56 -1.57
CA PRO A 21 13.32 -1.99 -2.21
C PRO A 21 14.53 -1.65 -1.32
N GLN A 22 15.34 -2.65 -0.98
CA GLN A 22 16.62 -2.43 -0.31
C GLN A 22 17.64 -3.39 -0.91
N HIS A 23 18.86 -2.90 -1.18
CA HIS A 23 19.97 -3.64 -1.81
C HIS A 23 19.74 -3.98 -3.30
N TRP A 24 19.04 -3.11 -4.03
CA TRP A 24 18.77 -3.27 -5.47
C TRP A 24 19.74 -2.41 -6.29
N PRO A 25 19.85 -2.63 -7.61
CA PRO A 25 20.63 -1.74 -8.48
C PRO A 25 20.27 -0.28 -8.25
N ALA A 26 21.28 0.59 -8.26
CA ALA A 26 21.10 2.01 -7.94
C ALA A 26 20.33 2.79 -9.01
N ASP A 27 20.24 2.26 -10.23
CA ASP A 27 19.45 2.84 -11.31
C ASP A 27 17.94 2.74 -10.99
N PRO A 28 17.23 3.86 -10.78
CA PRO A 28 15.80 3.85 -10.51
C PRO A 28 14.99 3.19 -11.65
N GLY A 29 15.46 3.32 -12.90
CA GLY A 29 14.79 2.75 -14.07
C GLY A 29 14.75 1.22 -14.06
N TRP A 30 15.66 0.58 -13.33
CA TRP A 30 15.67 -0.88 -13.19
C TRP A 30 14.42 -1.39 -12.47
N LEU A 31 14.00 -0.73 -11.40
CA LEU A 31 12.81 -1.12 -10.64
C LEU A 31 11.53 -0.85 -11.43
N ASP A 32 11.46 0.30 -12.11
CA ASP A 32 10.29 0.65 -12.93
C ASP A 32 10.11 -0.30 -14.11
N ALA A 33 11.21 -0.78 -14.71
CA ALA A 33 11.18 -1.80 -15.75
C ALA A 33 10.73 -3.17 -15.22
N LEU A 34 11.12 -3.54 -13.99
CA LEU A 34 10.67 -4.79 -13.36
C LEU A 34 9.20 -4.74 -12.93
N MET A 35 8.74 -3.59 -12.44
CA MET A 35 7.41 -3.40 -11.83
C MET A 35 6.62 -2.26 -12.51
N PRO A 36 6.29 -2.38 -13.81
CA PRO A 36 5.76 -1.27 -14.60
C PRO A 36 4.39 -0.75 -14.11
N ASN A 37 3.52 -1.63 -13.59
CA ASN A 37 2.20 -1.22 -13.08
C ASN A 37 2.31 -0.44 -11.75
N ASP A 38 3.27 -0.81 -10.91
CA ASP A 38 3.55 -0.12 -9.64
C ASP A 38 4.22 1.24 -9.90
N ALA A 39 5.12 1.31 -10.89
CA ALA A 39 5.65 2.57 -11.40
C ALA A 39 4.55 3.50 -11.92
N GLU A 40 3.60 2.98 -12.69
CA GLU A 40 2.47 3.77 -13.20
C GLU A 40 1.57 4.29 -12.05
N LEU A 41 1.25 3.44 -11.07
CA LEU A 41 0.48 3.85 -9.89
C LEU A 41 1.17 4.97 -9.10
N ARG A 42 2.51 4.93 -8.97
CA ARG A 42 3.28 6.02 -8.35
C ARG A 42 3.26 7.29 -9.19
N ARG A 43 3.36 7.17 -10.52
CA ARG A 43 3.40 8.30 -11.46
C ARG A 43 2.07 9.05 -11.54
N THR A 44 0.95 8.33 -11.49
CA THR A 44 -0.40 8.91 -11.62
C THR A 44 -1.10 9.13 -10.27
N GLY A 45 -0.44 8.77 -9.16
CA GLY A 45 -1.02 8.79 -7.83
C GLY A 45 -0.15 9.54 -6.82
N MET A 46 -0.28 9.14 -5.56
CA MET A 46 0.51 9.67 -4.45
C MET A 46 1.22 8.53 -3.74
N ALA A 47 2.54 8.67 -3.57
CA ALA A 47 3.38 7.68 -2.89
C ALA A 47 3.72 8.14 -1.47
N PHE A 48 3.56 7.25 -0.49
CA PHE A 48 3.97 7.49 0.89
C PHE A 48 5.37 6.89 1.13
N THR A 49 6.35 7.74 1.45
CA THR A 49 7.74 7.29 1.72
C THR A 49 7.96 6.84 3.17
N HIS A 50 7.00 7.13 4.06
CA HIS A 50 7.04 6.81 5.49
C HIS A 50 5.74 6.14 5.94
N ALA A 51 5.44 4.97 5.34
CA ALA A 51 4.30 4.14 5.71
C ALA A 51 4.77 2.92 6.52
N PHE A 52 4.23 2.72 7.72
CA PHE A 52 4.66 1.66 8.64
C PHE A 52 3.49 0.75 9.05
N ILE A 53 3.78 -0.55 9.13
CA ILE A 53 2.86 -1.54 9.69
C ILE A 53 2.89 -1.49 11.22
N PRO A 54 1.77 -1.78 11.90
CA PRO A 54 1.73 -1.79 13.36
C PRO A 54 2.41 -3.00 13.98
N THR A 55 2.68 -4.06 13.20
CA THR A 55 3.39 -5.26 13.63
C THR A 55 3.90 -6.05 12.42
N ALA A 56 5.04 -6.72 12.56
CA ALA A 56 5.66 -7.55 11.52
C ALA A 56 5.11 -8.99 11.44
N MET A 57 3.84 -9.19 11.84
CA MET A 57 3.14 -10.48 11.76
C MET A 57 1.89 -10.35 10.88
N CYS A 58 1.68 -11.33 10.00
CA CYS A 58 0.70 -11.22 8.91
C CYS A 58 -0.74 -11.04 9.42
N SER A 59 -1.21 -11.92 10.31
CA SER A 59 -2.59 -11.86 10.84
C SER A 59 -2.88 -10.58 11.62
N PRO A 60 -2.09 -10.19 12.64
CA PRO A 60 -2.38 -8.96 13.40
C PRO A 60 -2.14 -7.68 12.60
N SER A 61 -1.24 -7.67 11.61
CA SER A 61 -1.09 -6.53 10.68
C SER A 61 -2.35 -6.33 9.85
N ARG A 62 -2.91 -7.42 9.29
CA ARG A 62 -4.16 -7.36 8.50
C ARG A 62 -5.37 -7.01 9.35
N ALA A 63 -5.45 -7.53 10.58
CA ALA A 63 -6.52 -7.15 11.52
C ALA A 63 -6.51 -5.64 11.79
N SER A 64 -5.33 -5.03 11.91
CA SER A 64 -5.21 -3.59 12.13
C SER A 64 -5.67 -2.77 10.92
N ILE A 65 -5.39 -3.23 9.69
CA ILE A 65 -5.86 -2.59 8.44
C ILE A 65 -7.40 -2.59 8.37
N LEU A 66 -8.02 -3.73 8.69
CA LEU A 66 -9.47 -3.91 8.55
C LEU A 66 -10.28 -3.21 9.66
N THR A 67 -9.71 -3.09 10.86
CA THR A 67 -10.40 -2.50 12.02
C THR A 67 -10.04 -1.03 12.27
N GLY A 68 -8.92 -0.56 11.72
CA GLY A 68 -8.38 0.77 12.03
C GLY A 68 -7.83 0.91 13.45
N THR A 69 -7.54 -0.21 14.13
CA THR A 69 -7.04 -0.21 15.52
C THR A 69 -5.69 -0.90 15.65
N TYR A 70 -4.94 -0.61 16.72
CA TYR A 70 -3.65 -1.26 16.97
C TYR A 70 -3.82 -2.73 17.38
N PRO A 71 -2.83 -3.60 17.15
CA PRO A 71 -2.89 -5.02 17.49
C PRO A 71 -3.28 -5.32 18.93
N ARG A 72 -2.89 -4.45 19.89
CA ARG A 72 -3.26 -4.60 21.31
C ARG A 72 -4.75 -4.49 21.59
N ALA A 73 -5.52 -3.87 20.70
CA ALA A 73 -6.97 -3.72 20.84
C ALA A 73 -7.76 -4.80 20.07
N THR A 74 -7.08 -5.64 19.27
CA THR A 74 -7.69 -6.67 18.41
C THR A 74 -7.19 -8.10 18.70
N ALA A 75 -6.26 -8.26 19.65
CA ALA A 75 -5.65 -9.53 20.02
C ALA A 75 -6.39 -10.20 21.17
#